data_AF-A0A849Q0J8-F1
#
_entry.id   AF-A0A849Q0J8-F1
#
_cell.length_a   1.000
_cell.length_b   1.000
_cell.length_c   1.000
_cell.angle_alpha   90.00
_cell.angle_beta   90.00
_cell.angle_gamma   90.00
#
_symmetry.space_group_name_H-M   'P 1'
#
loop_
_entity.id
_entity.type
_entity.pdbx_description
1 polymer ?
#
loop_
_entity_poly.entity_id
_entity_poly.type
_entity_poly.pdbx_seq_one_letter_code
_entity_poly.pdbx_strand_id
1 'polypeptide(L)'
;MKKLNKTIKKIGLCSLFLLITMSMSFPANATPFAGGDGTAGNPYQISTIEQLQNLSSDLAANYKLINDIDASGTINWNSGAGFEPIGNALNKFAGTFNGQGYEIKGLYINRPIEDFVGLFGFTLSSSKINNVGLVDVNMTGVYKVGGLVGYSSGTITQSYSTGNVNGEGFTGGLVGYSSGKIN
;
A
#
# COMPACT_ATOMS: atom_id res chain seq x y z
N MET A 1 -43.90 -57.34 -52.42
CA MET A 1 -42.71 -57.49 -53.30
C MET A 1 -41.93 -56.19 -53.18
N LYS A 2 -40.68 -56.05 -52.73
CA LYS A 2 -39.48 -56.89 -52.65
C LYS A 2 -38.78 -56.64 -51.31
N LYS A 3 -38.19 -57.67 -50.70
CA LYS A 3 -37.10 -57.52 -49.73
C LYS A 3 -35.84 -57.12 -50.50
N LEU A 4 -35.01 -56.24 -49.95
CA LEU A 4 -33.56 -56.32 -50.18
C LEU A 4 -32.79 -55.95 -48.92
N ASN A 5 -32.19 -56.99 -48.35
CA ASN A 5 -31.15 -56.95 -47.35
C ASN A 5 -29.93 -56.17 -47.85
N LYS A 6 -29.26 -55.41 -46.98
CA LYS A 6 -27.82 -55.56 -46.74
C LYS A 6 -27.43 -54.87 -45.42
N THR A 7 -27.12 -55.61 -44.35
CA THR A 7 -25.75 -55.98 -43.89
C THR A 7 -24.92 -54.71 -43.55
N ILE A 8 -24.28 -54.48 -42.39
CA ILE A 8 -23.29 -55.26 -41.63
C ILE A 8 -23.10 -54.58 -40.24
N LYS A 9 -23.04 -55.39 -39.17
CA LYS A 9 -22.12 -55.39 -38.00
C LYS A 9 -21.18 -54.17 -37.83
N LYS A 10 -20.73 -53.68 -36.67
CA LYS A 10 -20.59 -54.13 -35.27
C LYS A 10 -19.80 -53.01 -34.55
N ILE A 11 -20.07 -52.79 -33.26
CA ILE A 11 -19.07 -52.61 -32.16
C ILE A 11 -18.26 -51.30 -32.05
N GLY A 12 -18.20 -50.77 -30.82
CA GLY A 12 -17.10 -49.94 -30.29
C GLY A 12 -17.61 -48.63 -29.68
N LEU A 13 -18.15 -48.62 -28.45
CA LEU A 13 -17.43 -48.58 -27.17
C LEU A 13 -16.58 -47.31 -26.98
N CYS A 14 -16.96 -46.54 -25.94
CA CYS A 14 -16.17 -45.50 -25.27
C CYS A 14 -15.65 -44.36 -26.13
N SER A 15 -16.47 -43.32 -26.27
CA SER A 15 -16.02 -41.95 -26.50
C SER A 15 -15.03 -41.55 -25.39
N LEU A 16 -13.74 -41.75 -25.69
CA LEU A 16 -12.61 -41.22 -24.94
C LEU A 16 -12.68 -39.68 -25.03
N PHE A 17 -13.29 -39.06 -24.03
CA PHE A 17 -13.27 -37.61 -23.86
C PHE A 17 -11.84 -37.24 -23.45
N LEU A 18 -11.01 -36.88 -24.43
CA LEU A 18 -9.71 -36.28 -24.17
C LEU A 18 -9.97 -34.89 -23.58
N LEU A 19 -10.07 -34.80 -22.25
CA LEU A 19 -10.01 -33.53 -21.53
C LEU A 19 -8.62 -32.96 -21.73
N ILE A 20 -8.44 -32.18 -22.80
CA ILE A 20 -7.38 -31.20 -22.88
C ILE A 20 -7.68 -30.23 -21.74
N THR A 21 -7.04 -30.43 -20.59
CA THR A 21 -6.99 -29.41 -19.55
C THR A 21 -6.16 -28.28 -20.13
N MET A 22 -6.83 -27.37 -20.83
CA MET A 22 -6.31 -26.04 -21.08
C MET A 22 -6.20 -25.42 -19.70
N SER A 23 -5.04 -25.58 -19.07
CA SER A 23 -4.69 -24.88 -17.85
C SER A 23 -4.73 -23.41 -18.22
N MET A 24 -5.87 -22.77 -17.98
CA MET A 24 -5.93 -21.34 -17.83
C MET A 24 -5.00 -21.07 -16.66
N SER A 25 -3.77 -20.67 -16.98
CA SER A 25 -2.86 -20.09 -16.03
C SER A 25 -3.57 -18.84 -15.53
N PHE A 26 -4.25 -18.94 -14.40
CA PHE A 26 -4.58 -17.75 -13.63
C PHE A 26 -3.24 -17.07 -13.38
N PRO A 27 -3.04 -15.80 -13.79
CA PRO A 27 -1.86 -15.10 -13.36
C PRO A 27 -1.79 -15.23 -11.85
N ALA A 28 -0.66 -15.70 -11.33
CA ALA A 28 -0.41 -15.77 -9.90
C ALA A 28 -0.87 -14.45 -9.31
N ASN A 29 -1.82 -14.52 -8.39
CA ASN A 29 -2.38 -13.38 -7.68
C ASN A 29 -1.19 -12.51 -7.27
N ALA A 30 -1.01 -11.34 -7.90
CA ALA A 30 0.10 -10.46 -7.58
C ALA A 30 0.06 -10.26 -6.07
N THR A 31 1.08 -10.72 -5.35
CA THR A 31 1.10 -10.57 -3.91
C THR A 31 1.05 -9.07 -3.63
N PRO A 32 0.22 -8.59 -2.69
CA PRO A 32 0.05 -7.15 -2.45
C PRO A 32 1.36 -6.45 -2.05
N PHE A 33 2.37 -7.25 -1.68
CA PHE A 33 3.72 -6.85 -1.27
C PHE A 33 4.76 -7.75 -1.94
N ALA A 34 6.02 -7.32 -1.94
CA ALA A 34 7.14 -8.07 -2.54
C ALA A 34 7.49 -9.36 -1.79
N GLY A 35 7.02 -9.50 -0.54
CA GLY A 35 7.22 -10.66 0.31
C GLY A 35 6.82 -10.37 1.76
N GLY A 36 7.05 -11.33 2.65
CA GLY A 36 6.66 -11.25 4.06
C GLY A 36 5.22 -11.69 4.32
N ASP A 37 4.87 -11.85 5.60
CA ASP A 37 3.54 -12.23 6.07
C ASP A 37 2.93 -11.22 7.05
N GLY A 38 3.59 -10.07 7.24
CA GLY A 38 3.12 -8.99 8.11
C GLY A 38 3.40 -9.21 9.59
N THR A 39 3.98 -10.35 9.99
CA THR A 39 4.38 -10.60 11.37
C THR A 39 5.66 -9.85 11.73
N ALA A 40 5.96 -9.73 13.03
CA ALA A 40 7.19 -9.07 13.49
C ALA A 40 8.46 -9.84 13.05
N GLY A 41 8.39 -11.16 12.93
CA GLY A 41 9.50 -12.00 12.47
C GLY A 41 9.70 -11.97 10.95
N ASN A 42 8.63 -11.69 10.20
CA ASN A 42 8.66 -11.62 8.75
C ASN A 42 7.79 -10.48 8.20
N PRO A 43 8.20 -9.20 8.42
CA PRO A 43 7.43 -8.04 7.98
C PRO A 43 7.19 -8.02 6.48
N TYR A 44 6.06 -7.46 6.05
CA TYR A 44 5.77 -7.20 4.65
C TYR A 44 6.86 -6.31 4.03
N GLN A 45 7.31 -6.69 2.85
CA GLN A 45 8.38 -6.04 2.12
C GLN A 45 7.81 -5.12 1.05
N ILE A 46 8.19 -3.85 1.12
CA ILE A 46 7.68 -2.79 0.24
C ILE A 46 8.80 -2.34 -0.68
N SER A 47 8.57 -2.46 -1.99
CA SER A 47 9.52 -2.04 -3.01
C SER A 47 8.98 -1.11 -4.08
N THR A 48 7.67 -0.82 -4.06
CA THR A 48 7.02 0.10 -5.00
C THR A 48 6.02 0.99 -4.27
N ILE A 49 5.65 2.11 -4.90
CA ILE A 49 4.70 3.07 -4.34
C ILE A 49 3.28 2.48 -4.26
N GLU A 50 2.89 1.59 -5.18
CA GLU A 50 1.60 0.88 -5.13
C GLU A 50 1.54 -0.07 -3.94
N GLN A 51 2.64 -0.78 -3.65
CA GLN A 51 2.73 -1.62 -2.45
C GLN A 51 2.68 -0.78 -1.18
N LEU A 52 3.26 0.43 -1.20
CA LEU A 52 3.14 1.37 -0.08
C LEU A 52 1.67 1.80 0.13
N GLN A 53 0.91 2.02 -0.95
CA GLN A 53 -0.52 2.33 -0.87
C GLN A 53 -1.33 1.15 -0.31
N ASN A 54 -0.90 -0.09 -0.57
CA ASN A 54 -1.55 -1.31 -0.05
C ASN A 54 -1.43 -1.48 1.47
N LEU A 55 -0.63 -0.71 2.19
CA LEU A 55 -0.59 -0.74 3.66
C LEU A 55 -1.97 -0.51 4.29
N SER A 56 -2.85 0.24 3.60
CA SER A 56 -4.22 0.47 4.04
C SER A 56 -5.09 -0.79 4.13
N SER A 57 -4.66 -1.92 3.55
CA SER A 57 -5.38 -3.19 3.67
C SER A 57 -5.18 -3.89 5.03
N ASP A 58 -4.07 -3.63 5.72
CA ASP A 58 -3.76 -4.22 7.03
C ASP A 58 -2.97 -3.25 7.93
N LEU A 59 -3.70 -2.30 8.51
CA LEU A 59 -3.11 -1.23 9.31
C LEU A 59 -2.41 -1.68 10.61
N ALA A 60 -2.50 -2.96 10.98
CA ALA A 60 -1.88 -3.53 12.19
C ALA A 60 -0.61 -4.34 11.91
N ALA A 61 -0.30 -4.61 10.64
CA ALA A 61 0.85 -5.42 10.25
C ALA A 61 2.20 -4.69 10.41
N ASN A 62 3.28 -5.44 10.22
CA ASN A 62 4.65 -4.94 10.23
C ASN A 62 5.17 -4.82 8.80
N TYR A 63 5.81 -3.70 8.51
CA TYR A 63 6.26 -3.31 7.19
C TYR A 63 7.71 -2.87 7.21
N LYS A 64 8.42 -3.15 6.11
CA LYS A 64 9.77 -2.66 5.90
C LYS A 64 10.02 -2.31 4.44
N LEU A 65 10.72 -1.21 4.19
CA LEU A 65 11.24 -0.90 2.86
C LEU A 65 12.39 -1.82 2.52
N ILE A 66 12.50 -2.23 1.25
CA ILE A 66 13.63 -3.04 0.77
C ILE A 66 14.46 -2.36 -0.33
N ASN A 67 14.04 -1.16 -0.75
CA ASN A 67 14.74 -0.25 -1.66
C ASN A 67 14.19 1.18 -1.49
N ASP A 68 14.82 2.14 -2.17
CA ASP A 68 14.24 3.46 -2.38
C ASP A 68 12.96 3.36 -3.22
N ILE A 69 12.00 4.25 -2.94
CA ILE A 69 10.74 4.35 -3.67
C ILE A 69 10.66 5.72 -4.35
N ASP A 70 10.48 5.71 -5.67
CA ASP A 70 10.06 6.90 -6.42
C ASP A 70 8.53 7.03 -6.32
N ALA A 71 8.08 8.08 -5.65
CA ALA A 71 6.68 8.42 -5.46
C ALA A 71 6.22 9.61 -6.33
N SER A 72 7.08 10.14 -7.22
CA SER A 72 6.76 11.30 -8.07
C SER A 72 5.54 11.09 -8.96
N GLY A 73 5.25 9.84 -9.33
CA GLY A 73 4.05 9.47 -10.10
C GLY A 73 2.73 9.71 -9.36
N THR A 74 2.76 9.83 -8.03
CA THR A 74 1.55 10.02 -7.21
C THR A 74 0.80 11.30 -7.54
N ILE A 75 1.45 12.33 -8.11
CA ILE A 75 0.78 13.56 -8.56
C ILE A 75 -0.41 13.33 -9.49
N ASN A 76 -0.40 12.22 -10.25
CA ASN A 76 -1.47 11.87 -11.19
C ASN A 76 -2.53 10.91 -10.59
N TRP A 77 -2.36 10.50 -9.32
CA TRP A 77 -3.27 9.57 -8.66
C TRP A 77 -4.52 10.27 -8.14
N ASN A 78 -5.59 9.50 -7.94
CA ASN A 78 -6.85 9.97 -7.34
C ASN A 78 -7.38 11.26 -7.98
N SER A 79 -7.39 11.31 -9.33
CA SER A 79 -7.80 12.48 -10.11
C SER A 79 -7.03 13.77 -9.78
N GLY A 80 -5.74 13.63 -9.44
CA GLY A 80 -4.86 14.74 -9.06
C GLY A 80 -4.82 15.04 -7.56
N ALA A 81 -5.54 14.28 -6.73
CA ALA A 81 -5.47 14.42 -5.27
C ALA A 81 -4.21 13.81 -4.66
N GLY A 82 -3.43 13.04 -5.43
CA GLY A 82 -2.19 12.46 -4.94
C GLY A 82 -2.34 11.11 -4.27
N PHE A 83 -1.35 10.73 -3.46
CA PHE A 83 -1.39 9.55 -2.61
C PHE A 83 -2.53 9.63 -1.56
N GLU A 84 -3.10 8.50 -1.18
CA GLU A 84 -4.11 8.40 -0.12
C GLU A 84 -3.42 8.14 1.24
N PRO A 85 -3.51 9.06 2.21
CA PRO A 85 -2.88 8.90 3.52
C PRO A 85 -3.18 7.55 4.17
N ILE A 86 -2.14 6.90 4.70
CA ILE A 86 -2.29 5.62 5.38
C ILE A 86 -2.87 5.84 6.77
N GLY A 87 -4.10 5.35 6.95
CA GLY A 87 -4.85 5.49 8.19
C GLY A 87 -5.48 6.87 8.36
N ASN A 88 -6.63 6.89 9.03
CA ASN A 88 -7.45 8.09 9.26
C ASN A 88 -8.08 8.09 10.66
N ALA A 89 -8.92 9.08 10.96
CA ALA A 89 -9.54 9.23 12.28
C ALA A 89 -10.34 7.99 12.74
N LEU A 90 -10.94 7.24 11.82
CA LEU A 90 -11.69 6.02 12.11
C LEU A 90 -10.75 4.80 12.18
N ASN A 91 -9.97 4.59 11.13
CA ASN A 91 -9.07 3.45 10.96
C ASN A 91 -7.62 3.91 11.06
N LYS A 92 -7.06 3.90 12.27
CA LYS A 92 -5.72 4.42 12.55
C LYS A 92 -4.65 3.38 12.23
N PHE A 93 -3.48 3.83 11.79
CA PHE A 93 -2.33 2.94 11.62
C PHE A 93 -1.82 2.48 12.99
N ALA A 94 -1.83 1.17 13.25
CA ALA A 94 -1.46 0.55 14.53
C ALA A 94 -0.15 -0.25 14.46
N GLY A 95 0.31 -0.53 13.24
CA GLY A 95 1.44 -1.40 12.93
C GLY A 95 2.82 -0.78 13.12
N THR A 96 3.81 -1.46 12.55
CA THR A 96 5.21 -1.02 12.52
C THR A 96 5.61 -0.70 11.09
N PHE A 97 6.28 0.42 10.86
CA PHE A 97 6.86 0.76 9.56
C PHE A 97 8.33 1.13 9.72
N ASN A 98 9.21 0.34 9.11
CA ASN A 98 10.66 0.54 9.16
C ASN A 98 11.20 0.91 7.76
N GLY A 99 11.69 2.14 7.61
CA GLY A 99 12.27 2.60 6.35
C GLY A 99 13.65 1.99 6.03
N GLN A 100 14.31 1.35 7.00
CA GLN A 100 15.62 0.69 6.85
C GLN A 100 16.74 1.59 6.27
N GLY A 101 16.56 2.91 6.27
CA GLY A 101 17.51 3.87 5.71
C GLY A 101 17.31 4.15 4.23
N TYR A 102 16.31 3.52 3.60
CA TYR A 102 15.84 3.87 2.27
C TYR A 102 14.95 5.11 2.29
N GLU A 103 14.84 5.74 1.13
CA GLU A 103 14.13 7.00 0.95
C GLU A 103 12.90 6.84 0.06
N ILE A 104 11.86 7.58 0.39
CA ILE A 104 10.67 7.77 -0.46
C ILE A 104 10.74 9.19 -1.02
N LYS A 105 10.78 9.31 -2.36
CA LYS A 105 11.11 10.56 -3.07
C LYS A 105 9.92 11.08 -3.86
N GLY A 106 9.66 12.39 -3.80
CA GLY A 106 8.65 13.02 -4.66
C GLY A 106 7.20 12.72 -4.27
N LEU A 107 6.92 12.39 -3.01
CA LEU A 107 5.55 12.06 -2.57
C LEU A 107 4.63 13.28 -2.66
N TYR A 108 3.52 13.15 -3.39
CA TYR A 108 2.54 14.21 -3.58
C TYR A 108 1.19 13.85 -2.94
N ILE A 109 0.65 14.75 -2.12
CA ILE A 109 -0.71 14.66 -1.55
C ILE A 109 -1.35 16.05 -1.61
N ASN A 110 -2.50 16.18 -2.28
CA ASN A 110 -3.23 17.44 -2.42
C ASN A 110 -4.70 17.27 -2.03
N ARG A 111 -4.97 17.50 -0.75
CA ARG A 111 -6.28 17.31 -0.14
C ARG A 111 -6.70 18.57 0.63
N PRO A 112 -6.96 19.69 -0.08
CA PRO A 112 -7.07 21.03 0.51
C PRO A 112 -8.28 21.24 1.42
N ILE A 113 -9.16 20.24 1.56
CA ILE A 113 -10.32 20.27 2.46
C ILE A 113 -10.29 19.16 3.51
N GLU A 114 -9.22 18.37 3.57
CA GLU A 114 -9.09 17.23 4.49
C GLU A 114 -8.10 17.53 5.62
N ASP A 115 -8.37 16.93 6.77
CA ASP A 115 -7.47 16.89 7.91
C ASP A 115 -6.57 15.65 7.86
N PHE A 116 -5.54 15.62 8.71
CA PHE A 116 -4.69 14.44 8.92
C PHE A 116 -3.95 14.05 7.65
N VAL A 117 -3.26 15.01 7.03
CA VAL A 117 -2.52 14.80 5.79
C VAL A 117 -1.06 14.49 6.09
N GLY A 118 -0.55 13.43 5.47
CA GLY A 118 0.83 12.96 5.50
C GLY A 118 0.91 11.56 4.90
N LEU A 119 2.11 10.98 4.81
CA LEU A 119 2.22 9.57 4.38
C LEU A 119 1.32 8.67 5.25
N PHE A 120 1.37 8.89 6.57
CA PHE A 120 0.40 8.37 7.52
C PHE A 120 -0.53 9.48 7.97
N GLY A 121 -1.85 9.30 7.83
CA GLY A 121 -2.79 10.32 8.25
C GLY A 121 -2.95 10.38 9.77
N PHE A 122 -3.31 9.25 10.37
CA PHE A 122 -3.49 9.12 11.82
C PHE A 122 -2.88 7.80 12.32
N THR A 123 -1.96 7.90 13.28
CA THR A 123 -1.37 6.72 13.95
C THR A 123 -1.88 6.50 15.37
N LEU A 124 -2.01 5.23 15.78
CA LEU A 124 -2.35 4.78 17.12
C LEU A 124 -1.16 4.84 18.07
N SER A 125 -1.42 4.82 19.38
CA SER A 125 -0.37 4.82 20.41
C SER A 125 0.56 3.60 20.38
N SER A 126 0.09 2.46 19.84
CA SER A 126 0.90 1.26 19.65
C SER A 126 1.83 1.32 18.44
N SER A 127 1.60 2.27 17.53
CA SER A 127 2.33 2.32 16.26
C SER A 127 3.80 2.72 16.46
N LYS A 128 4.64 2.18 15.58
CA LYS A 128 6.07 2.45 15.56
C LYS A 128 6.50 2.78 14.14
N ILE A 129 6.96 4.00 13.91
CA ILE A 129 7.50 4.43 12.62
C ILE A 129 8.97 4.78 12.84
N ASN A 130 9.88 4.10 12.15
CA ASN A 130 11.29 4.29 12.39
C ASN A 130 12.13 4.27 11.11
N ASN A 131 13.19 5.07 11.11
CA ASN A 131 14.21 5.10 10.05
C ASN A 131 13.63 5.42 8.66
N VAL A 132 12.66 6.33 8.59
CA VAL A 132 11.98 6.75 7.35
C VAL A 132 12.55 8.08 6.86
N GLY A 133 13.08 8.08 5.64
CA GLY A 133 13.45 9.30 4.92
C GLY A 133 12.41 9.66 3.87
N LEU A 134 11.80 10.83 3.99
CA LEU A 134 10.97 11.44 2.96
C LEU A 134 11.72 12.60 2.32
N VAL A 135 11.85 12.59 1.00
CA VAL A 135 12.60 13.61 0.27
C VAL A 135 11.72 14.23 -0.81
N ASP A 136 11.75 15.56 -0.89
CA ASP A 136 11.00 16.33 -1.89
C ASP A 136 9.49 16.06 -1.86
N VAL A 137 8.89 16.08 -0.67
CA VAL A 137 7.44 15.94 -0.53
C VAL A 137 6.70 17.21 -0.95
N ASN A 138 5.47 17.06 -1.42
CA ASN A 138 4.55 18.17 -1.64
C ASN A 138 3.18 17.81 -1.05
N MET A 139 2.90 18.37 0.12
CA MET A 139 1.71 18.07 0.91
C MET A 139 0.81 19.30 1.01
N THR A 140 -0.48 19.12 0.77
CA THR A 140 -1.53 20.14 0.99
C THR A 140 -2.70 19.53 1.76
N GLY A 141 -3.06 20.15 2.88
CA GLY A 141 -4.20 19.77 3.73
C GLY A 141 -4.77 20.97 4.50
N VAL A 142 -5.70 20.74 5.42
CA VAL A 142 -6.26 21.80 6.29
C VAL A 142 -5.64 21.76 7.69
N TYR A 143 -6.05 20.83 8.57
CA TYR A 143 -5.50 20.67 9.92
C TYR A 143 -4.67 19.40 10.08
N LYS A 144 -3.58 19.49 10.86
CA LYS A 144 -2.68 18.37 11.20
C LYS A 144 -2.05 17.80 9.94
N VAL A 145 -1.26 18.64 9.28
CA VAL A 145 -0.55 18.33 8.05
C VAL A 145 0.92 18.11 8.38
N GLY A 146 1.44 16.93 8.05
CA GLY A 146 2.85 16.58 8.21
C GLY A 146 3.40 15.90 6.97
N GLY A 147 4.72 15.97 6.76
CA GLY A 147 5.35 15.20 5.69
C GLY A 147 5.20 13.70 5.91
N LEU A 148 5.57 13.23 7.11
CA LEU A 148 5.49 11.81 7.48
C LEU A 148 4.15 11.46 8.12
N VAL A 149 3.72 12.22 9.13
CA VAL A 149 2.48 11.93 9.87
C VAL A 149 1.62 13.17 10.08
N GLY A 150 0.33 13.08 9.75
CA GLY A 150 -0.63 14.14 10.07
C GLY A 150 -0.84 14.28 11.57
N TYR A 151 -1.40 13.23 12.20
CA TYR A 151 -1.53 13.11 13.66
C TYR A 151 -0.85 11.85 14.18
N SER A 152 0.10 12.02 15.11
CA SER A 152 0.80 10.91 15.75
C SER A 152 0.38 10.73 17.22
N SER A 153 -0.19 9.56 17.56
CA SER A 153 -0.23 9.09 18.96
C SER A 153 0.91 8.13 19.31
N GLY A 154 1.62 7.61 18.30
CA GLY A 154 2.62 6.55 18.45
C GLY A 154 4.04 7.04 18.66
N THR A 155 4.99 6.16 18.39
CA THR A 155 6.42 6.48 18.46
C THR A 155 7.00 6.67 17.06
N ILE A 156 7.64 7.82 16.83
CA ILE A 156 8.40 8.12 15.62
C ILE A 156 9.87 8.28 16.00
N THR A 157 10.77 7.57 15.33
CA THR A 157 12.21 7.66 15.61
C THR A 157 13.08 7.72 14.37
N GLN A 158 14.19 8.47 14.41
CA GLN A 158 15.21 8.49 13.35
C GLN A 158 14.61 8.75 11.95
N SER A 159 13.60 9.60 11.87
CA SER A 159 12.86 9.85 10.64
C SER A 159 12.91 11.32 10.28
N TYR A 160 12.92 11.63 8.99
CA TYR A 160 13.02 12.99 8.50
C TYR A 160 12.16 13.18 7.25
N SER A 161 11.87 14.43 6.94
CA SER A 161 11.10 14.84 5.77
C SER A 161 11.66 16.16 5.23
N THR A 162 11.82 16.27 3.91
CA THR A 162 12.17 17.51 3.22
C THR A 162 11.14 17.79 2.11
N GLY A 163 10.96 19.07 1.78
CA GLY A 163 9.99 19.50 0.76
C GLY A 163 8.98 20.51 1.31
N ASN A 164 7.85 20.63 0.62
CA ASN A 164 6.79 21.59 0.92
C ASN A 164 5.63 20.92 1.67
N VAL A 165 5.22 21.52 2.77
CA VAL A 165 4.06 21.09 3.56
C VAL A 165 3.18 22.31 3.82
N ASN A 166 2.00 22.33 3.22
CA ASN A 166 1.05 23.44 3.28
C ASN A 166 -0.20 23.00 4.05
N GLY A 167 -0.54 23.75 5.09
CA GLY A 167 -1.77 23.56 5.85
C GLY A 167 -2.19 24.84 6.55
N GLU A 168 -3.48 24.97 6.84
CA GLU A 168 -4.06 26.16 7.47
C GLU A 168 -3.99 26.12 9.01
N GLY A 169 -3.82 24.92 9.59
CA GLY A 169 -3.79 24.70 11.03
C GLY A 169 -2.45 24.17 11.55
N PHE A 170 -2.50 23.09 12.33
CA PHE A 170 -1.30 22.42 12.85
C PHE A 170 -0.48 21.82 11.70
N THR A 171 0.59 22.49 11.30
CA THR A 171 1.42 22.10 10.15
C THR A 171 2.87 21.95 10.59
N GLY A 172 3.49 20.80 10.28
CA GLY A 172 4.88 20.55 10.62
C GLY A 172 5.61 19.77 9.53
N GLY A 173 6.90 20.05 9.33
CA GLY A 173 7.67 19.43 8.23
C GLY A 173 7.70 17.89 8.30
N LEU A 174 7.77 17.33 9.51
CA LEU A 174 7.73 15.88 9.75
C LEU A 174 6.37 15.40 10.26
N VAL A 175 5.85 16.04 11.32
CA VAL A 175 4.59 15.68 11.98
C VAL A 175 3.73 16.92 12.15
N GLY A 176 2.45 16.85 11.77
CA GLY A 176 1.51 17.97 11.94
C GLY A 176 1.12 18.19 13.40
N TYR A 177 0.69 17.14 14.09
CA TYR A 177 0.40 17.15 15.52
C TYR A 177 0.87 15.85 16.18
N SER A 178 1.50 15.94 17.36
CA SER A 178 1.95 14.77 18.12
C SER A 178 1.41 14.79 19.54
N SER A 179 0.72 13.70 19.93
CA SER A 179 0.46 13.32 21.32
C SER A 179 1.35 12.13 21.76
N GLY A 180 2.11 11.55 20.83
CA GLY A 180 3.08 10.49 21.08
C GLY A 180 4.54 10.97 21.20
N LYS A 181 5.48 10.03 21.16
CA LYS A 181 6.92 10.29 21.35
C LYS A 181 7.64 10.47 20.00
N ILE A 182 8.46 11.50 19.89
CA ILE A 182 9.33 11.74 18.72
C ILE A 182 10.77 11.77 19.24
N ASN A 183 11.67 10.93 18.70
CA ASN A 183 13.11 10.91 19.07
C ASN A 183 14.07 10.82 17.88
#